data_AF-A0A914MYL4-F1
#
_entry.id   AF-A0A914MYL4-F1
#
_cell.length_a   1.000
_cell.length_b   1.000
_cell.length_c   1.000
_cell.angle_alpha   90.00
_cell.angle_beta   90.00
_cell.angle_gamma   90.00
#
_symmetry.space_group_name_H-M   'P 1'
#
loop_
_entity.id
_entity.type
_entity.pdbx_description
1 polymer ?
#
loop_
_entity_poly.entity_id
_entity_poly.type
_entity_poly.pdbx_seq_one_letter_code
_entity_poly.pdbx_strand_id
1 'polypeptide(L)' 'MPFKCEEPGCSRSFADRSNCRAHEKTHRPEKPFVCEHCGKAFKVKSYLSKHLRVCRQQK' A
#
# COMPACT_ATOMS: atom_id res chain seq x y z
N MET A 1 24.43 -3.78 -1.56
CA MET A 1 23.42 -2.79 -1.13
C MET A 1 22.82 -3.27 0.19
N PRO A 2 23.16 -2.63 1.32
CA PRO A 2 22.84 -3.14 2.66
C PRO A 2 21.38 -2.94 3.06
N PHE A 3 20.68 -1.96 2.48
CA PHE A 3 19.28 -1.67 2.83
C PHE A 3 18.34 -2.36 1.85
N LYS A 4 17.66 -3.42 2.31
CA LYS A 4 16.70 -4.19 1.52
C LYS A 4 15.29 -3.83 1.96
N CYS A 5 14.36 -3.79 1.02
CA CYS A 5 12.96 -3.61 1.34
C CYS A 5 12.40 -4.90 1.97
N GLU A 6 11.71 -4.77 3.11
CA GLU A 6 11.11 -5.90 3.84
C GLU A 6 9.69 -6.25 3.37
N GLU A 7 9.17 -5.55 2.37
CA GLU A 7 7.81 -5.74 1.91
C GLU A 7 7.65 -7.04 1.10
N PRO A 8 6.65 -7.87 1.45
CA PRO A 8 6.43 -9.15 0.77
C PRO A 8 6.07 -8.92 -0.70
N GLY A 9 6.90 -9.47 -1.59
CA GLY A 9 6.78 -9.27 -3.05
C GLY A 9 7.59 -8.09 -3.61
N CYS A 10 8.34 -7.35 -2.77
CA CYS A 10 9.29 -6.34 -3.23
C CYS A 10 10.74 -6.74 -2.96
N SER A 11 11.53 -6.98 -4.01
CA SER A 11 12.95 -7.38 -3.90
C SER A 11 13.93 -6.22 -4.15
N ARG A 12 13.52 -4.97 -3.91
CA ARG A 12 14.39 -3.80 -4.12
C ARG A 12 15.42 -3.64 -2.99
N SER A 13 16.62 -3.24 -3.36
CA SER A 13 17.70 -2.90 -2.44
C SER A 13 18.35 -1.57 -2.81
N PHE A 14 18.79 -0.82 -1.80
CA PHE A 14 19.28 0.54 -1.92
C PHE A 14 20.66 0.68 -1.27
N ALA A 15 21.45 1.61 -1.79
CA ALA A 15 22.78 1.92 -1.25
C ALA A 15 22.69 2.75 0.04
N ASP A 16 21.62 3.53 0.19
CA ASP A 16 21.39 4.44 1.30
C ASP A 16 20.07 4.17 2.03
N ARG A 17 20.07 4.41 3.36
CA ARG A 17 18.91 4.19 4.23
C ARG A 17 17.77 5.17 3.92
N SER A 18 18.08 6.41 3.54
CA SER A 18 17.08 7.44 3.23
C SER A 18 16.28 7.04 1.99
N ASN A 19 16.95 6.51 0.97
CA ASN A 19 16.29 6.01 -0.23
C ASN A 19 15.43 4.78 0.06
N CYS A 20 15.93 3.84 0.87
CA CYS A 20 15.13 2.69 1.31
C CYS A 20 13.87 3.16 2.06
N ARG A 21 14.01 4.08 3.02
CA ARG A 21 12.89 4.59 3.81
C ARG A 21 11.87 5.37 2.97
N ALA A 22 12.32 6.16 2.00
CA ALA A 22 11.43 6.84 1.06
C ALA A 22 10.69 5.83 0.17
N HIS A 23 11.37 4.77 -0.27
CA HIS A 23 10.75 3.69 -1.02
C HIS A 23 9.73 2.90 -0.19
N GLU A 24 9.99 2.60 1.08
CA GLU A 24 9.05 1.91 1.96
C GLU A 24 7.74 2.69 2.15
N LYS A 25 7.78 4.03 2.11
CA LYS A 25 6.57 4.87 2.08
C LYS A 25 5.73 4.69 0.81
N THR A 26 6.29 4.16 -0.27
CA THR A 26 5.51 3.83 -1.47
C THR A 26 4.69 2.56 -1.30
N HIS A 27 5.19 1.63 -0.47
CA HIS A 27 4.50 0.37 -0.14
C HIS A 27 3.46 0.51 0.94
N ARG A 28 3.68 1.44 1.87
CA ARG A 28 2.64 1.97 2.75
C ARG A 28 1.98 3.15 2.06
N PRO A 29 1.08 2.95 1.09
CA PRO A 29 0.39 4.08 0.50
C PRO A 29 -0.28 4.80 1.67
N GLU A 30 -0.03 6.11 1.80
CA GLU A 30 -0.69 7.00 2.76
C GLU A 30 -2.18 7.13 2.39
N LYS A 31 -2.84 5.99 2.48
CA LYS A 31 -4.20 5.72 2.08
C LYS A 31 -4.84 5.18 3.35
N PRO A 32 -5.29 6.08 4.24
CA PRO A 32 -5.93 5.67 5.49
C PRO A 32 -7.22 4.86 5.25
N PHE A 33 -7.68 4.78 4.01
CA PHE A 33 -8.91 4.12 3.60
C PHE A 33 -8.60 2.82 2.86
N VAL A 34 -8.36 1.74 3.60
CA VAL A 34 -8.18 0.39 3.04
C VAL A 34 -9.51 -0.36 3.07
N CYS A 35 -9.81 -1.07 1.99
CA CYS A 35 -10.95 -1.97 1.92
C CYS A 35 -10.60 -3.31 2.59
N GLU A 36 -11.27 -3.64 3.69
CA GLU A 36 -11.01 -4.88 4.44
C GLU A 36 -11.45 -6.15 3.69
N HIS A 37 -12.31 -6.01 2.67
CA HIS A 37 -12.79 -7.15 1.88
C HIS A 37 -11.85 -7.58 0.75
N CYS A 38 -11.05 -6.67 0.20
CA CYS A 38 -10.14 -6.98 -0.91
C CYS A 38 -8.71 -6.44 -0.75
N GLY A 39 -8.40 -5.78 0.37
CA GLY A 39 -7.10 -5.19 0.63
C GLY A 39 -6.77 -3.96 -0.21
N LYS A 40 -7.67 -3.48 -1.09
CA LYS A 40 -7.39 -2.27 -1.89
C LYS A 40 -7.37 -1.01 -1.03
N ALA A 41 -6.28 -0.28 -1.12
CA ALA A 41 -6.11 1.01 -0.47
C ALA A 41 -6.55 2.18 -1.37
N PHE A 42 -7.26 3.16 -0.80
CA PHE A 42 -7.74 4.39 -1.46
C PHE A 42 -7.21 5.67 -0.78
N LYS A 43 -6.87 6.70 -1.56
CA LYS A 43 -6.39 8.00 -1.02
C LYS A 43 -7.50 8.84 -0.41
N VAL A 44 -8.76 8.58 -0.78
CA VAL A 44 -9.92 9.39 -0.38
C VAL A 44 -11.04 8.49 0.11
N LYS A 45 -11.67 8.88 1.23
CA LYS A 45 -12.79 8.16 1.84
C LYS A 45 -13.95 7.95 0.86
N SER A 46 -14.27 8.95 0.04
CA SER A 46 -15.34 8.89 -0.95
C SER A 46 -15.15 7.79 -1.99
N TYR A 47 -13.91 7.55 -2.44
CA TYR A 47 -13.58 6.46 -3.34
C TYR A 47 -13.70 5.10 -2.64
N LEU A 48 -13.21 4.97 -1.40
CA LEU A 48 -13.42 3.75 -0.62
C LEU A 48 -14.91 3.46 -0.43
N SER A 49 -15.72 4.44 -0.04
CA SER A 49 -17.16 4.24 0.19
C SER A 49 -17.93 3.83 -1.06
N LYS A 50 -17.58 4.38 -2.24
CA LYS A 50 -18.13 3.93 -3.53
C LYS A 50 -17.70 2.49 -3.83
N HIS A 51 -16.43 2.19 -3.61
CA HIS A 51 -15.87 0.88 -3.84
C HIS A 51 -16.47 -0.19 -2.91
N LEU A 52 -16.67 0.09 -1.62
CA LEU A 52 -17.23 -0.84 -0.65
C LEU A 52 -18.62 -1.35 -1.05
N ARG A 53 -19.43 -0.53 -1.73
CA ARG A 53 -20.74 -0.96 -2.23
C ARG A 53 -20.62 -2.09 -3.25
N VAL A 54 -19.70 -1.96 -4.22
CA VAL A 54 -19.45 -2.96 -5.25
C VAL A 54 -18.66 -4.16 -4.68
N CYS A 55 -17.68 -3.89 -3.82
CA CYS A 55 -16.83 -4.91 -3.23
C CYS A 55 -17.61 -5.86 -2.31
N ARG A 56 -18.65 -5.37 -1.63
CA ARG A 56 -19.54 -6.18 -0.79
C ARG A 56 -20.41 -7.15 -1.59
N GLN A 57 -20.53 -6.99 -2.91
CA GLN A 57 -21.28 -7.90 -3.78
C GLN A 57 -20.44 -9.06 -4.35
N GLN A 58 -19.11 -9.04 -4.22
CA GLN A 58 -18.30 -10.21 -4.55
C GLN A 58 -18.19 -11.11 -3.32
N LYS A 59 -19.22 -11.92 -3.07
CA LYS A 59 -19.14 -13.10 -2.21
C LYS A 59 -19.80 -14.27 -2.90
#